data_AF-A0AAN8LEK7-F1
#
_entry.id   AF-A0AAN8LEK7-F1
#
_cell.length_a   1.000
_cell.length_b   1.000
_cell.length_c   1.000
_cell.angle_alpha   90.00
_cell.angle_beta   90.00
_cell.angle_gamma   90.00
#
_symmetry.space_group_name_H-M   'P 1'
#
loop_
_entity.id
_entity.type
_entity.pdbx_description
1 polymer ?
#
loop_
_entity_poly.entity_id
_entity_poly.type
_entity_poly.pdbx_seq_one_letter_code
_entity_poly.pdbx_strand_id
1 'polypeptide(L)'
;MTLPAHSARTLHSNTYCGHWAVFKALSRHCEEGVIMYITQRWTYPPLMCEEDVQCENVICHDGLWGANCSCVPGFAGERCETEIDECESNPCRNGGSCIDRLNRFWCVCLHGYSGPFCDTSKQSQKEWVQWLVIAIRLVCLGALLAVIGLTLMALTARKKCQSEGAYSPSVQEVAGARLEMDSMLKVPPEERLI
;
A
#
# COMPACT_ATOMS: atom_id res chain seq x y z
N MET A 1 68.18 -38.70 24.16
CA MET A 1 66.77 -39.12 24.11
C MET A 1 66.28 -39.17 25.54
N THR A 2 65.48 -38.20 25.95
CA THR A 2 64.96 -38.05 27.32
C THR A 2 63.44 -38.06 27.23
N LEU A 3 62.78 -39.00 27.88
CA LEU A 3 61.33 -39.01 28.08
C LEU A 3 61.04 -39.33 29.56
N PRO A 4 60.18 -38.54 30.24
CA PRO A 4 59.91 -38.68 31.67
C PRO A 4 58.71 -39.58 31.98
N ALA A 5 58.62 -39.93 33.27
CA ALA A 5 57.66 -40.84 33.89
C ALA A 5 56.21 -40.32 33.87
N HIS A 6 55.26 -41.19 33.50
CA HIS A 6 53.84 -41.05 33.83
C HIS A 6 53.51 -41.97 35.01
N SER A 7 52.99 -41.41 36.10
CA SER A 7 52.50 -42.15 37.26
C SER A 7 51.06 -41.76 37.61
N ALA A 8 50.30 -42.83 37.89
CA ALA A 8 49.12 -42.93 38.74
C ALA A 8 47.79 -42.28 38.32
N ARG A 9 46.92 -43.15 37.82
CA ARG A 9 45.46 -43.13 37.99
C ARG A 9 45.09 -43.17 39.48
N THR A 10 44.09 -42.39 39.89
CA THR A 10 43.24 -42.71 41.06
C THR A 10 41.81 -42.23 40.81
N LEU A 11 40.88 -43.18 40.85
CA LEU A 11 39.43 -42.97 40.83
C LEU A 11 39.02 -42.19 42.09
N HIS A 12 38.24 -41.12 41.94
CA HIS A 12 37.57 -40.50 43.07
C HIS A 12 36.20 -41.15 43.30
N SER A 13 36.11 -41.90 44.39
CA SER A 13 34.87 -42.41 44.97
C SER A 13 34.13 -41.30 45.72
N ASN A 14 32.80 -41.32 45.62
CA ASN A 14 31.84 -40.54 46.38
C ASN A 14 32.19 -40.39 47.87
N THR A 15 32.02 -39.19 48.43
CA THR A 15 31.83 -39.02 49.88
C THR A 15 30.78 -37.93 50.11
N TYR A 16 29.61 -38.36 50.58
CA TYR A 16 28.44 -37.54 50.89
C TYR A 16 28.72 -36.69 52.14
N CYS A 17 28.45 -35.38 52.10
CA CYS A 17 28.37 -34.54 53.29
C CYS A 17 26.98 -34.67 53.93
N GLY A 18 26.88 -35.41 55.04
CA GLY A 18 25.69 -35.53 55.87
C GLY A 18 25.96 -35.05 57.30
N HIS A 19 25.06 -34.19 57.77
CA HIS A 19 24.87 -33.59 59.10
C HIS A 19 25.50 -34.27 60.33
N TRP A 20 26.09 -33.49 61.24
CA TRP A 20 25.64 -33.21 62.63
C TRP A 20 26.71 -32.43 63.43
N ALA A 21 26.23 -31.55 64.32
CA ALA A 21 26.89 -30.93 65.47
C ALA A 21 27.92 -29.78 65.24
N VAL A 22 27.53 -28.54 65.53
CA VAL A 22 27.76 -27.78 66.79
C VAL A 22 29.24 -27.46 67.03
N PHE A 23 29.66 -26.23 66.71
CA PHE A 23 30.29 -25.31 67.67
C PHE A 23 30.38 -23.89 67.08
N LYS A 24 29.93 -22.91 67.87
CA LYS A 24 30.06 -21.47 67.61
C LYS A 24 31.53 -21.06 67.66
N ALA A 25 31.88 -20.14 66.77
CA ALA A 25 32.90 -19.10 66.92
C ALA A 25 34.34 -19.57 67.19
N LEU A 26 35.21 -19.43 66.19
CA LEU A 26 36.25 -18.39 66.15
C LEU A 26 37.16 -18.65 64.94
N SER A 27 37.30 -17.62 64.15
CA SER A 27 38.28 -17.44 63.10
C SER A 27 39.71 -17.78 63.58
N ARG A 28 40.42 -18.56 62.77
CA ARG A 28 41.86 -18.46 62.40
C ARG A 28 42.29 -19.76 61.70
N HIS A 29 42.25 -19.75 60.37
CA HIS A 29 43.44 -19.80 59.49
C HIS A 29 44.10 -21.19 59.39
N CYS A 30 43.81 -21.89 58.29
CA CYS A 30 44.76 -22.78 57.63
C CYS A 30 45.36 -22.02 56.44
N GLU A 31 46.65 -21.67 56.53
CA GLU A 31 47.54 -21.62 55.37
C GLU A 31 48.08 -23.06 55.20
N GLU A 32 48.23 -23.63 54.00
CA GLU A 32 49.05 -23.14 52.89
C GLU A 32 48.35 -23.34 51.53
N GLY A 33 48.38 -22.32 50.66
CA GLY A 33 47.92 -22.46 49.27
C GLY A 33 47.46 -21.19 48.55
N VAL A 34 48.28 -20.13 48.61
CA VAL A 34 48.41 -18.99 47.66
C VAL A 34 47.18 -18.54 46.84
N ILE A 35 46.54 -17.48 47.36
CA ILE A 35 46.04 -16.27 46.66
C ILE A 35 45.33 -16.44 45.31
N MET A 36 44.00 -16.40 45.35
CA MET A 36 43.18 -15.71 44.34
C MET A 36 41.86 -15.20 44.97
N TYR A 37 41.97 -14.33 45.97
CA TYR A 37 40.82 -13.59 46.51
C TYR A 37 41.17 -12.13 46.76
N ILE A 38 41.57 -11.38 45.72
CA ILE A 38 41.53 -9.91 45.78
C ILE A 38 41.13 -9.22 44.46
N THR A 39 40.31 -9.86 43.64
CA THR A 39 39.49 -9.12 42.68
C THR A 39 38.03 -9.42 42.96
N GLN A 40 37.32 -8.43 43.50
CA GLN A 40 35.86 -8.43 43.56
C GLN A 40 35.28 -8.45 42.14
N ARG A 41 35.18 -9.64 41.56
CA ARG A 41 34.20 -9.89 40.52
C ARG A 41 33.67 -11.30 40.70
N TRP A 42 32.55 -11.37 41.40
CA TRP A 42 31.53 -12.35 41.09
C TRP A 42 31.06 -12.09 39.66
N THR A 43 31.87 -12.46 38.67
CA THR A 43 31.33 -12.90 37.40
C THR A 43 31.14 -14.39 37.57
N TYR A 44 29.91 -14.77 37.88
CA TYR A 44 29.42 -16.09 37.55
C TYR A 44 29.94 -16.44 36.15
N PRO A 45 30.55 -17.61 35.92
CA PRO A 45 30.87 -18.03 34.57
C PRO A 45 29.57 -17.93 33.74
N PRO A 46 29.58 -17.27 32.57
CA PRO A 46 28.39 -17.20 31.74
C PRO A 46 27.95 -18.64 31.41
N LEU A 47 26.63 -18.80 31.35
CA LEU A 47 25.91 -20.00 30.93
C LEU A 47 26.66 -20.71 29.80
N MET A 48 26.76 -22.03 29.90
CA MET A 48 27.51 -22.83 28.96
C MET A 48 26.92 -22.69 27.56
N CYS A 49 27.81 -22.43 26.62
CA CYS A 49 27.85 -22.85 25.23
C CYS A 49 29.33 -23.22 25.12
N GLU A 50 29.67 -24.44 24.72
CA GLU A 50 31.08 -24.87 24.61
C GLU A 50 31.92 -23.78 23.92
N GLU A 51 33.18 -23.56 24.32
CA GLU A 51 34.02 -22.42 23.89
C GLU A 51 34.13 -22.23 22.34
N ASP A 52 33.71 -23.21 21.54
CA ASP A 52 33.72 -23.20 20.07
C ASP A 52 32.34 -22.97 19.40
N VAL A 53 31.22 -22.94 20.13
CA VAL A 53 29.87 -22.77 19.55
C VAL A 53 29.45 -21.31 19.60
N GLN A 54 29.91 -20.53 18.61
CA GLN A 54 29.50 -19.14 18.45
C GLN A 54 28.23 -19.06 17.58
N CYS A 55 27.08 -18.94 18.24
CA CYS A 55 25.80 -18.53 17.65
C CYS A 55 25.90 -17.04 17.26
N GLU A 56 25.62 -16.68 16.01
CA GLU A 56 25.65 -15.26 15.62
C GLU A 56 24.28 -14.62 15.84
N ASN A 57 23.26 -15.08 15.12
CA ASN A 57 21.93 -14.48 15.12
C ASN A 57 20.97 -15.09 16.16
N VAL A 58 21.45 -15.69 17.27
CA VAL A 58 20.58 -16.16 18.37
C VAL A 58 21.25 -16.53 19.73
N ILE A 59 20.45 -17.05 20.68
CA ILE A 59 20.73 -17.66 21.98
C ILE A 59 21.01 -19.16 21.78
N CYS A 60 22.12 -19.65 22.33
CA CYS A 60 22.41 -21.07 22.34
C CYS A 60 21.74 -21.76 23.54
N HIS A 61 21.37 -23.03 23.38
CA HIS A 61 20.78 -23.85 24.42
C HIS A 61 21.69 -25.03 24.78
N ASP A 62 21.95 -25.22 26.07
CA ASP A 62 22.65 -26.41 26.59
C ASP A 62 21.73 -27.65 26.49
N GLY A 63 22.14 -28.61 25.67
CA GLY A 63 21.50 -29.91 25.56
C GLY A 63 22.38 -31.03 26.11
N LEU A 64 21.76 -32.10 26.63
CA LEU A 64 22.47 -33.29 27.15
C LEU A 64 23.35 -34.01 26.09
N TRP A 65 23.17 -33.70 24.80
CA TRP A 65 23.90 -34.28 23.68
C TRP A 65 24.67 -33.23 22.84
N GLY A 66 24.84 -32.00 23.35
CA GLY A 66 25.53 -30.90 22.67
C GLY A 66 24.76 -29.57 22.73
N ALA A 67 25.44 -28.47 22.41
CA ALA A 67 24.83 -27.14 22.31
C ALA A 67 24.11 -26.97 20.96
N ASN A 68 22.88 -26.43 20.97
CA ASN A 68 22.11 -26.14 19.76
C ASN A 68 21.75 -24.66 19.66
N CYS A 69 21.80 -24.11 18.44
CA CYS A 69 21.46 -22.72 18.14
C CYS A 69 19.99 -22.62 17.73
N SER A 70 19.21 -21.77 18.38
CA SER A 70 17.79 -21.60 18.04
C SER A 70 17.54 -20.39 17.13
N CYS A 71 17.86 -20.44 15.84
CA CYS A 71 17.91 -19.25 14.98
C CYS A 71 16.70 -18.30 15.04
N VAL A 72 16.96 -16.99 15.01
CA VAL A 72 15.89 -16.00 14.79
C VAL A 72 15.26 -16.20 13.41
N PRO A 73 13.99 -15.82 13.22
CA PRO A 73 13.33 -15.92 11.92
C PRO A 73 14.12 -15.21 10.82
N GLY A 74 14.27 -15.86 9.66
CA GLY A 74 15.08 -15.37 8.52
C GLY A 74 16.53 -15.88 8.50
N PHE A 75 16.96 -16.67 9.50
CA PHE A 75 18.29 -17.32 9.50
C PHE A 75 18.20 -18.83 9.68
N ALA A 76 19.16 -19.54 9.10
CA ALA A 76 19.32 -20.98 9.14
C ALA A 76 20.81 -21.36 9.27
N GLY A 77 21.09 -22.66 9.39
CA GLY A 77 22.42 -23.21 9.63
C GLY A 77 22.61 -23.70 11.06
N GLU A 78 23.66 -24.48 11.30
CA GLU A 78 23.97 -25.03 12.63
C GLU A 78 24.29 -23.92 13.63
N ARG A 79 24.80 -22.78 13.16
CA ARG A 79 25.20 -21.62 13.96
C ARG A 79 24.39 -20.36 13.62
N CYS A 80 23.31 -20.50 12.85
CA CYS A 80 22.48 -19.40 12.36
C CYS A 80 23.26 -18.37 11.53
N GLU A 81 24.26 -18.85 10.81
CA GLU A 81 25.20 -18.09 10.00
C GLU A 81 24.66 -17.78 8.59
N THR A 82 23.62 -18.50 8.15
CA THR A 82 23.06 -18.36 6.80
C THR A 82 21.76 -17.58 6.86
N GLU A 83 21.68 -16.48 6.13
CA GLU A 83 20.42 -15.77 5.92
C GLU A 83 19.58 -16.51 4.86
N ILE A 84 18.28 -16.61 5.09
CA ILE A 84 17.36 -17.36 4.23
C ILE A 84 16.96 -16.46 3.07
N ASP A 85 17.32 -16.84 1.84
CA ASP A 85 16.84 -16.16 0.64
C ASP A 85 15.34 -16.46 0.43
N GLU A 86 14.49 -15.51 0.84
CA GLU A 86 13.05 -15.66 0.73
C GLU A 86 12.55 -15.60 -0.73
N CYS A 87 13.42 -15.18 -1.67
CA CYS A 87 13.15 -15.16 -3.09
C CYS A 87 13.51 -16.46 -3.82
N GLU A 88 14.23 -17.41 -3.19
CA GLU A 88 14.68 -18.65 -3.84
C GLU A 88 13.52 -19.45 -4.45
N SER A 89 12.37 -19.47 -3.75
CA SER A 89 11.15 -20.16 -4.20
C SER A 89 10.42 -19.48 -5.37
N ASN A 90 10.90 -18.32 -5.82
CA ASN A 90 10.27 -17.46 -6.83
C ASN A 90 8.78 -17.16 -6.53
N PRO A 91 8.48 -16.50 -5.40
CA PRO A 91 7.10 -16.30 -4.95
C PRO A 91 6.31 -15.30 -5.81
N CYS A 92 6.98 -14.39 -6.54
CA CYS A 92 6.35 -13.37 -7.36
C CYS A 92 5.82 -13.93 -8.68
N ARG A 93 4.51 -13.76 -8.93
CA ARG A 93 3.83 -14.22 -10.15
C ARG A 93 3.89 -13.18 -11.27
N ASN A 94 3.47 -13.60 -12.47
CA ASN A 94 3.26 -12.73 -13.64
C ASN A 94 4.49 -11.89 -14.02
N GLY A 95 5.69 -12.46 -13.87
CA GLY A 95 6.95 -11.78 -14.21
C GLY A 95 7.34 -10.67 -13.24
N GLY A 96 6.76 -10.62 -12.03
CA GLY A 96 7.20 -9.71 -10.98
C GLY A 96 8.61 -10.02 -10.48
N SER A 97 9.38 -9.00 -10.13
CA SER A 97 10.71 -9.15 -9.56
C SER A 97 10.63 -9.33 -8.04
N CYS A 98 11.29 -10.36 -7.52
CA CYS A 98 11.38 -10.58 -6.08
C CYS A 98 12.52 -9.76 -5.48
N ILE A 99 12.25 -9.14 -4.34
CA ILE A 99 13.25 -8.45 -3.53
C ILE A 99 13.32 -9.13 -2.17
N ASP A 100 14.49 -9.72 -1.92
CA ASP A 100 14.82 -10.42 -0.70
C ASP A 100 15.02 -9.45 0.49
N ARG A 101 14.58 -9.89 1.68
CA ARG A 101 14.44 -9.07 2.88
C ARG A 101 14.32 -9.97 4.12
N LEU A 102 15.35 -10.15 4.93
CA LEU A 102 15.26 -10.75 6.28
C LEU A 102 13.85 -11.13 6.82
N ASN A 103 13.55 -12.42 6.75
CA ASN A 103 12.30 -13.05 7.18
C ASN A 103 11.05 -12.62 6.38
N ARG A 104 11.22 -12.06 5.17
CA ARG A 104 10.14 -11.66 4.27
C ARG A 104 10.65 -11.44 2.84
N PHE A 105 9.74 -11.23 1.91
CA PHE A 105 10.10 -10.76 0.57
C PHE A 105 9.05 -9.77 0.10
N TRP A 106 9.42 -8.89 -0.84
CA TRP A 106 8.47 -8.01 -1.51
C TRP A 106 8.55 -8.18 -3.02
N CYS A 107 7.40 -8.25 -3.67
CA CYS A 107 7.32 -8.34 -5.12
C CYS A 107 7.12 -6.97 -5.76
N VAL A 108 7.96 -6.65 -6.75
CA VAL A 108 7.76 -5.52 -7.66
C VAL A 108 6.97 -6.01 -8.87
N CYS A 109 5.70 -5.63 -8.94
CA CYS A 109 4.80 -6.09 -9.99
C CYS A 109 4.95 -5.31 -11.29
N LEU A 110 4.81 -6.02 -12.41
CA LEU A 110 4.68 -5.42 -13.73
C LEU A 110 3.38 -4.62 -13.89
N HIS A 111 3.35 -3.78 -14.92
CA HIS A 111 2.16 -3.00 -15.28
C HIS A 111 0.95 -3.92 -15.47
N GLY A 112 -0.17 -3.52 -14.88
CA GLY A 112 -1.40 -4.32 -14.94
C GLY A 112 -1.54 -5.39 -13.87
N TYR A 113 -0.56 -5.59 -12.97
CA TYR A 113 -0.67 -6.49 -11.82
C TYR A 113 -0.52 -5.77 -10.48
N SER A 114 -1.06 -6.40 -9.43
CA SER A 114 -1.06 -5.94 -8.02
C SER A 114 -1.15 -7.13 -7.07
N GLY A 115 -1.01 -6.84 -5.78
CA GLY A 115 -1.05 -7.83 -4.71
C GLY A 115 0.35 -8.16 -4.19
N PRO A 116 0.45 -8.80 -3.02
CA PRO A 116 1.74 -9.17 -2.41
C PRO A 116 2.54 -10.14 -3.28
N PHE A 117 1.87 -10.97 -4.08
CA PHE A 117 2.48 -11.94 -4.99
C PHE A 117 2.35 -11.56 -6.47
N CYS A 118 1.87 -10.35 -6.78
CA CYS A 118 1.57 -9.91 -8.16
C CYS A 118 0.60 -10.83 -8.93
N ASP A 119 -0.31 -11.50 -8.22
CA ASP A 119 -1.28 -12.45 -8.75
C ASP A 119 -2.56 -11.79 -9.29
N THR A 120 -2.87 -10.58 -8.83
CA THR A 120 -4.11 -9.89 -9.16
C THR A 120 -3.93 -8.96 -10.35
N SER A 121 -4.65 -9.19 -11.45
CA SER A 121 -4.69 -8.26 -12.58
C SER A 121 -5.48 -6.99 -12.24
N LYS A 122 -4.92 -5.80 -12.47
CA LYS A 122 -5.59 -4.49 -12.38
C LYS A 122 -6.61 -4.25 -13.49
N GLN A 123 -6.66 -5.12 -14.50
CA GLN A 123 -7.55 -5.02 -15.67
C GLN A 123 -9.03 -5.15 -15.29
N SER A 124 -9.35 -5.94 -14.26
CA SER A 124 -10.71 -6.35 -13.90
C SER A 124 -11.60 -5.24 -13.32
N GLN A 125 -11.07 -4.04 -13.03
CA GLN A 125 -11.88 -2.92 -12.52
C GLN A 125 -12.10 -1.79 -13.55
N LYS A 126 -11.50 -1.84 -14.74
CA LYS A 126 -11.50 -0.69 -15.67
C LYS A 126 -12.56 -0.74 -16.77
N GLU A 127 -13.27 -1.85 -16.94
CA GLU A 127 -14.20 -1.98 -18.08
C GLU A 127 -15.37 -0.98 -17.99
N TRP A 128 -16.09 -0.96 -16.88
CA TRP A 128 -17.24 -0.06 -16.70
C TRP A 128 -16.82 1.42 -16.62
N VAL A 129 -15.64 1.72 -16.05
CA VAL A 129 -15.12 3.09 -15.96
C VAL A 129 -14.80 3.67 -17.34
N GLN A 130 -14.23 2.85 -18.24
CA GLN A 130 -13.96 3.30 -19.61
C GLN A 130 -15.25 3.62 -20.36
N TRP A 131 -16.27 2.76 -20.26
CA TRP A 131 -17.58 3.03 -20.86
C TRP A 131 -18.26 4.27 -20.27
N LEU A 132 -18.12 4.53 -18.96
CA LEU A 132 -18.62 5.76 -18.34
C LEU A 132 -17.94 7.00 -18.91
N VAL A 133 -16.61 7.00 -19.08
CA VAL A 133 -15.90 8.13 -19.69
C VAL A 133 -16.36 8.35 -21.13
N ILE A 134 -16.52 7.28 -21.92
CA ILE A 134 -17.03 7.37 -23.31
C ILE A 134 -18.45 7.96 -23.33
N ALA A 135 -19.34 7.47 -22.47
CA ALA A 135 -20.71 7.98 -22.36
C ALA A 135 -20.74 9.46 -22.00
N ILE A 136 -19.94 9.89 -21.01
CA ILE A 136 -19.82 11.30 -20.61
C ILE A 136 -19.35 12.15 -21.81
N ARG A 137 -18.35 11.68 -22.57
CA ARG A 137 -17.86 12.39 -23.76
C ARG A 137 -18.94 12.56 -24.82
N LEU A 138 -19.74 11.53 -25.09
CA LEU A 138 -20.84 11.60 -26.07
C LEU A 138 -21.94 12.56 -25.62
N VAL A 139 -22.29 12.56 -24.33
CA VAL A 139 -23.27 13.50 -23.76
C VAL A 139 -22.77 14.94 -23.88
N CYS A 140 -21.50 15.20 -23.53
CA CYS A 140 -20.90 16.52 -23.68
C CYS A 140 -20.88 16.98 -25.15
N LEU A 141 -20.50 16.11 -26.08
CA LEU A 141 -20.52 16.42 -27.52
C LEU A 141 -21.93 16.71 -28.02
N GLY A 142 -22.92 15.91 -27.60
CA GLY A 142 -24.33 16.15 -27.93
C GLY A 142 -24.83 17.50 -27.41
N ALA A 143 -24.50 17.85 -26.16
CA ALA A 143 -24.85 19.15 -25.58
C ALA A 143 -24.18 20.31 -26.33
N LEU A 144 -22.91 20.18 -26.71
CA LEU A 144 -22.20 21.19 -27.49
C LEU A 144 -22.84 21.37 -28.88
N LEU A 145 -23.16 20.28 -29.58
CA LEU A 145 -23.83 20.34 -30.88
C LEU A 145 -25.22 20.95 -30.78
N ALA A 146 -25.97 20.65 -29.70
CA ALA A 146 -27.27 21.26 -29.45
C ALA A 146 -27.14 22.78 -29.20
N VAL A 147 -26.17 23.22 -28.39
CA VAL A 147 -25.91 24.65 -28.16
C VAL A 147 -25.49 25.33 -29.47
N ILE A 148 -24.60 24.73 -30.25
CA ILE A 148 -24.20 25.25 -31.57
C ILE A 148 -25.43 25.33 -32.49
N GLY A 149 -26.27 24.30 -32.53
CA GLY A 149 -27.51 24.31 -33.30
C GLY A 149 -28.48 25.42 -32.87
N LEU A 150 -28.70 25.59 -31.57
CA LEU A 150 -29.57 26.64 -31.01
C LEU A 150 -29.02 28.04 -31.29
N THR A 151 -27.72 28.24 -31.16
CA THR A 151 -27.09 29.53 -31.49
C THR A 151 -27.20 29.84 -32.98
N LEU A 152 -26.93 28.87 -33.86
CA LEU A 152 -27.11 29.03 -35.30
C LEU A 152 -28.57 29.32 -35.66
N MET A 153 -29.55 28.61 -35.07
CA MET A 153 -30.98 28.87 -35.28
C MET A 153 -31.39 30.27 -34.79
N ALA A 154 -30.88 30.73 -33.65
CA ALA A 154 -31.12 32.09 -33.18
C ALA A 154 -30.52 33.15 -34.12
N LEU A 155 -29.33 32.89 -34.66
CA LEU A 155 -28.67 33.76 -35.64
C LEU A 155 -29.45 33.81 -36.97
N THR A 156 -29.99 32.68 -37.45
CA THR A 156 -30.81 32.66 -38.68
C THR A 156 -32.19 33.29 -38.46
N ALA A 157 -32.80 33.11 -37.29
CA ALA A 157 -34.06 33.78 -36.92
C ALA A 157 -33.88 35.31 -36.88
N ARG A 158 -32.79 35.80 -36.27
CA ARG A 158 -32.45 37.23 -36.26
C ARG A 158 -32.21 37.78 -37.67
N LYS A 159 -31.54 37.01 -38.55
CA LYS A 159 -31.36 37.38 -39.96
C LYS A 159 -32.68 37.43 -40.72
N LYS A 160 -33.61 36.49 -40.48
CA LYS A 160 -34.94 36.48 -41.12
C LYS A 160 -35.76 37.72 -40.78
N CYS A 161 -35.76 38.16 -39.52
CA CYS A 161 -36.42 39.40 -39.10
C CYS A 161 -35.78 40.68 -39.68
N GLN A 162 -34.49 40.65 -40.07
CA GLN A 162 -33.86 41.78 -40.76
C GLN A 162 -34.22 41.83 -42.25
N SER A 163 -34.56 40.69 -42.87
CA SER A 163 -34.93 40.61 -44.28
C SER A 163 -36.42 40.78 -44.57
N GLU A 164 -37.30 40.59 -43.58
CA GLU A 164 -38.70 41.01 -43.66
C GLU A 164 -38.75 42.54 -43.47
N GLY A 165 -38.45 43.25 -44.55
CA GLY A 165 -38.41 44.71 -44.58
C GLY A 165 -39.70 45.33 -44.07
N ALA A 166 -39.56 46.40 -43.28
CA ALA A 166 -40.66 47.31 -43.02
C ALA A 166 -41.20 47.79 -44.36
N TYR A 167 -42.42 47.36 -44.71
CA TYR A 167 -43.13 47.87 -45.86
C TYR A 167 -43.27 49.39 -45.71
N SER A 168 -42.56 50.14 -46.55
CA SER A 168 -42.71 51.60 -46.62
C SER A 168 -43.73 51.90 -47.73
N PRO A 169 -44.97 52.29 -47.38
CA PRO A 169 -46.00 52.55 -48.37
C PRO A 169 -45.59 53.72 -49.27
N SER A 170 -45.89 53.61 -50.57
CA SER A 170 -45.62 54.70 -51.51
C SER A 170 -46.60 55.87 -51.28
N VAL A 171 -46.21 57.10 -51.61
CA VAL A 171 -47.06 58.31 -51.42
C VAL A 171 -48.41 58.17 -52.16
N GLN A 172 -48.46 57.41 -53.24
CA GLN A 172 -49.68 57.12 -54.01
C GLN A 172 -50.67 56.21 -53.27
N GLU A 173 -50.19 55.26 -52.47
CA GLU A 173 -51.03 54.38 -51.65
C GLU A 173 -51.66 55.09 -50.45
N VAL A 174 -50.93 56.06 -49.88
CA VAL A 174 -51.46 56.91 -48.78
C VAL A 174 -52.48 57.93 -49.30
N ALA A 175 -52.29 58.43 -50.52
CA ALA A 175 -53.21 59.39 -51.15
C ALA A 175 -54.51 58.74 -51.68
N GLY A 176 -54.47 57.47 -52.08
CA GLY A 176 -55.62 56.76 -52.66
C GLY A 176 -56.71 56.34 -51.66
N ALA A 177 -56.39 56.22 -50.37
CA ALA A 177 -57.32 55.70 -49.36
C ALA A 177 -58.37 56.73 -48.85
N ARG A 178 -58.39 57.97 -49.38
CA ARG A 178 -59.25 59.07 -48.87
C ARG A 178 -60.50 59.36 -49.72
N LEU A 179 -60.74 58.65 -50.83
CA LEU A 179 -61.76 59.05 -51.82
C LEU A 179 -63.02 58.16 -51.96
N GLU A 180 -63.19 57.07 -51.21
CA GLU A 180 -64.38 56.21 -51.36
C GLU A 180 -65.09 55.90 -50.04
N MET A 181 -65.57 56.92 -49.33
CA MET A 181 -66.52 56.68 -48.23
C MET A 181 -67.65 57.69 -48.09
N ASP A 182 -67.71 58.70 -48.98
CA ASP A 182 -68.70 59.79 -48.88
C ASP A 182 -69.95 59.61 -49.78
N SER A 183 -70.03 58.54 -50.58
CA SER A 183 -71.13 58.37 -51.56
C SER A 183 -72.16 57.29 -51.21
N MET A 184 -72.00 56.54 -50.11
CA MET A 184 -72.92 55.43 -49.77
C MET A 184 -73.97 55.74 -48.70
N LEU A 185 -73.98 56.96 -48.13
CA LEU A 185 -75.02 57.37 -47.18
C LEU A 185 -76.11 58.22 -47.83
N LYS A 186 -76.73 57.74 -48.91
CA LYS A 186 -77.98 58.33 -49.41
C LYS A 186 -79.15 57.63 -48.71
N VAL A 187 -79.62 58.24 -47.63
CA VAL A 187 -80.83 57.83 -46.89
C VAL A 187 -82.04 57.99 -47.82
N PRO A 188 -82.84 56.94 -48.09
CA PRO A 188 -84.08 57.07 -48.84
C PRO A 188 -85.14 57.82 -48.00
N PRO A 189 -86.04 58.61 -48.62
CA PRO A 189 -86.96 59.48 -47.90
C PRO A 189 -88.08 58.68 -47.19
N GLU A 190 -88.55 59.22 -46.07
CA GLU A 190 -89.63 58.67 -45.26
C GLU A 190 -90.97 58.65 -46.01
N GLU A 191 -91.59 57.47 -46.15
CA GLU A 191 -92.99 57.35 -46.56
C GLU A 191 -93.91 57.73 -45.40
N ARG A 192 -94.63 58.84 -45.57
CA ARG A 192 -95.70 59.29 -44.68
C ARG A 192 -96.94 58.40 -44.80
N LEU A 193 -97.51 58.11 -43.62
CA LEU A 193 -98.83 57.51 -43.39
C LEU A 193 -99.96 58.18 -44.20
N ILE A 194 -100.84 57.37 -44.80
CA ILE A 194 -102.32 57.43 -44.69
C ILE A 194 -102.85 55.99 -44.72
#